data_AF-A0A9E3CDE2-F1
#
_entry.id   AF-A0A9E3CDE2-F1
#
_cell.length_a   1.000
_cell.length_b   1.000
_cell.length_c   1.000
_cell.angle_alpha   90.00
_cell.angle_beta   90.00
_cell.angle_gamma   90.00
#
_symmetry.space_group_name_H-M   'P 1'
#
loop_
_entity.id
_entity.type
_entity.pdbx_description
1 polymer ?
#
loop_
_entity_poly.entity_id
_entity_poly.type
_entity_poly.pdbx_seq_one_letter_code
_entity_poly.pdbx_strand_id
1 'polypeptide(L)'
;MCLDTFVQFFRSIRYLRFQWREMIEQAWFIASVTILPTALVSIPFGAVIALQIGNLARQVGAQSFTGSASVLAILREAAPIVCALLISGAGGSAICADLGSRKIREEIDAMEVLGVSPLARLVAPRVLACMTVGVFLNGMVSVVGVMGGYFFNVILQ
;
A
#
# COMPACT_ATOMS: atom_id res chain seq x y z
N MET A 1 -25.24 2.11 -13.46
CA MET A 1 -24.59 0.87 -12.93
C MET A 1 -23.28 1.17 -12.19
N CYS A 2 -22.16 1.56 -12.82
CA CYS A 2 -20.92 1.87 -12.06
C CYS A 2 -21.06 3.04 -11.08
N LEU A 3 -21.79 4.10 -11.48
CA LEU A 3 -22.01 5.28 -10.64
C LEU A 3 -22.91 4.96 -9.42
N ASP A 4 -23.94 4.13 -9.62
CA ASP A 4 -24.83 3.68 -8.55
C ASP A 4 -24.10 2.79 -7.54
N THR A 5 -23.23 1.90 -8.02
CA THR A 5 -22.36 1.07 -7.16
C THR A 5 -21.42 1.94 -6.32
N PHE A 6 -20.86 2.98 -6.91
CA PHE A 6 -19.97 3.92 -6.21
C PHE A 6 -20.71 4.73 -5.15
N VAL A 7 -21.91 5.23 -5.47
CA VAL A 7 -22.77 5.95 -4.52
C VAL A 7 -23.26 5.02 -3.40
N GLN A 8 -23.64 3.77 -3.71
CA GLN A 8 -24.03 2.78 -2.72
C GLN A 8 -22.87 2.32 -1.83
N PHE A 9 -21.65 2.24 -2.37
CA PHE A 9 -20.44 2.01 -1.60
C PHE A 9 -20.22 3.13 -0.57
N PHE A 10 -20.28 4.39 -1.02
CA PHE A 10 -20.12 5.56 -0.13
C PHE A 10 -21.24 5.67 0.92
N ARG A 11 -22.48 5.28 0.57
CA ARG A 11 -23.58 5.21 1.53
C ARG A 11 -23.37 4.07 2.53
N SER A 12 -22.93 2.91 2.07
CA SER A 12 -22.63 1.74 2.92
C SER A 12 -21.49 2.01 3.90
N ILE A 13 -20.50 2.82 3.51
CA ILE A 13 -19.42 3.26 4.40
C ILE A 13 -19.94 4.07 5.60
N ARG A 14 -21.11 4.71 5.47
CA ARG A 14 -21.77 5.46 6.56
C ARG A 14 -22.57 4.55 7.50
N TYR A 15 -23.07 3.41 7.02
CA TYR A 15 -23.77 2.40 7.83
C TYR A 15 -22.83 1.35 8.46
N LEU A 16 -21.52 1.56 8.32
CA LEU A 16 -20.44 0.67 8.74
C LEU A 16 -20.28 0.71 10.27
N ARG A 17 -21.32 0.28 10.97
CA ARG A 17 -21.40 0.46 12.43
C ARG A 17 -20.62 -0.62 13.18
N PHE A 18 -20.37 -1.83 12.65
CA PHE A 18 -19.88 -2.94 13.49
C PHE A 18 -19.17 -4.12 12.77
N GLN A 19 -18.07 -3.91 12.02
CA GLN A 19 -17.20 -5.03 11.59
C GLN A 19 -15.69 -4.76 11.77
N TRP A 20 -15.32 -4.20 12.92
CA TRP A 20 -13.91 -3.95 13.27
C TRP A 20 -13.04 -5.21 13.25
N ARG A 21 -13.58 -6.36 13.68
CA ARG A 21 -12.88 -7.64 13.66
C ARG A 21 -12.53 -8.07 12.23
N GLU A 22 -13.52 -8.04 11.35
CA GLU A 22 -13.35 -8.39 9.94
C GLU A 22 -12.34 -7.46 9.25
N MET A 23 -12.39 -6.16 9.55
CA MET A 23 -11.44 -5.18 9.02
C MET A 23 -10.00 -5.47 9.49
N ILE A 24 -9.79 -5.84 10.76
CA ILE A 24 -8.48 -6.19 11.31
C ILE A 24 -7.94 -7.47 10.66
N GLU A 25 -8.78 -8.49 10.49
CA GLU A 25 -8.39 -9.74 9.82
C GLU A 25 -7.99 -9.50 8.36
N GLN A 26 -8.78 -8.70 7.63
CA GLN A 26 -8.46 -8.33 6.25
C GLN A 26 -7.20 -7.46 6.17
N ALA A 27 -7.01 -6.53 7.11
CA ALA A 27 -5.81 -5.72 7.21
C ALA A 27 -4.57 -6.59 7.44
N TRP A 28 -4.66 -7.59 8.33
CA TRP A 28 -3.58 -8.53 8.59
C TRP A 28 -3.24 -9.38 7.36
N PHE A 29 -4.26 -9.92 6.67
CA PHE A 29 -4.08 -10.66 5.43
C PHE A 29 -3.34 -9.82 4.38
N ILE A 30 -3.84 -8.61 4.07
CA ILE A 30 -3.23 -7.71 3.09
C ILE A 30 -1.80 -7.33 3.53
N ALA A 31 -1.59 -7.01 4.80
CA ALA A 31 -0.27 -6.65 5.32
C ALA A 31 0.74 -7.81 5.15
N SER A 32 0.35 -9.04 5.49
CA SER A 32 1.22 -10.21 5.35
C SER A 32 1.67 -10.48 3.90
N VAL A 33 0.78 -10.29 2.94
CA VAL A 33 1.07 -10.50 1.51
C VAL A 33 1.94 -9.37 0.94
N THR A 34 1.81 -8.15 1.48
CA THR A 34 2.46 -6.95 0.92
C THR A 34 3.76 -6.56 1.63
N ILE A 35 3.96 -6.88 2.92
CA ILE A 35 5.12 -6.47 3.71
C ILE A 35 6.45 -6.93 3.11
N LEU A 36 6.56 -8.21 2.78
CA LEU A 36 7.78 -8.82 2.24
C LEU A 36 8.20 -8.19 0.89
N PRO A 37 7.35 -8.18 -0.15
CA PRO A 37 7.73 -7.59 -1.43
C PRO A 37 8.00 -6.08 -1.29
N THR A 38 7.28 -5.39 -0.41
CA THR A 38 7.47 -3.95 -0.17
C THR A 38 8.80 -3.63 0.46
N ALA A 39 9.23 -4.40 1.47
CA ALA A 39 10.54 -4.25 2.07
C ALA A 39 11.66 -4.52 1.06
N LEU A 40 11.53 -5.58 0.25
CA LEU A 40 12.53 -5.95 -0.75
C LEU A 40 12.68 -4.92 -1.86
N VAL A 41 11.59 -4.31 -2.34
CA VAL A 41 11.63 -3.27 -3.38
C VAL A 41 12.15 -1.94 -2.83
N SER A 42 11.90 -1.64 -1.56
CA SER A 42 12.34 -0.39 -0.92
C SER A 42 13.87 -0.24 -0.86
N ILE A 43 14.61 -1.33 -0.76
CA ILE A 43 16.08 -1.32 -0.64
C ILE A 43 16.77 -0.78 -1.91
N PRO A 44 16.57 -1.39 -3.10
CA PRO A 44 17.18 -0.89 -4.33
C PRO A 44 16.67 0.50 -4.70
N PHE A 45 15.42 0.84 -4.39
CA PHE A 45 14.89 2.19 -4.59
C PHE A 45 15.65 3.23 -3.78
N GLY A 46 15.87 2.97 -2.48
CA GLY A 46 16.66 3.86 -1.62
C GLY A 46 18.10 4.02 -2.11
N ALA A 47 18.72 2.93 -2.56
CA ALA A 47 20.08 2.94 -3.09
C ALA A 47 20.20 3.79 -4.37
N VAL A 48 19.31 3.58 -5.34
CA VAL A 48 19.31 4.32 -6.61
C VAL A 48 19.14 5.83 -6.38
N ILE A 49 18.21 6.22 -5.50
CA ILE A 49 17.98 7.64 -5.19
C ILE A 49 19.20 8.26 -4.50
N ALA A 50 19.80 7.56 -3.54
CA ALA A 50 21.01 8.03 -2.87
C ALA A 50 22.17 8.24 -3.86
N LEU A 51 22.38 7.31 -4.79
CA LEU A 51 23.40 7.42 -5.83
C LEU A 51 23.12 8.57 -6.82
N GLN A 52 21.87 8.72 -7.25
CA GLN A 52 21.46 9.78 -8.18
C GLN A 52 21.73 11.17 -7.56
N ILE A 53 21.32 11.37 -6.31
CA ILE A 53 21.49 12.62 -5.58
C ILE A 53 22.95 12.87 -5.21
N GLY A 54 23.68 11.81 -4.85
CA GLY A 54 25.13 11.87 -4.61
C GLY A 54 25.90 12.41 -5.81
N ASN A 55 25.60 11.90 -7.01
CA ASN A 55 26.22 12.36 -8.26
C ASN A 55 25.89 13.82 -8.57
N LEU A 56 24.63 14.24 -8.39
CA LEU A 56 24.22 15.63 -8.59
C LEU A 56 24.91 16.57 -7.60
N ALA A 57 25.01 16.18 -6.33
CA ALA A 57 25.65 17.00 -5.31
C ALA A 57 27.17 17.13 -5.51
N ARG A 58 27.84 16.10 -6.07
CA ARG A 58 29.25 16.19 -6.47
C ARG A 58 29.46 17.25 -7.55
N GLN A 59 28.57 17.33 -8.54
CA GLN A 59 28.65 18.31 -9.63
C GLN A 59 28.44 19.74 -9.13
N VAL A 60 27.60 19.93 -8.11
CA VAL A 60 27.28 21.25 -7.52
C VAL A 60 28.20 21.60 -6.35
N GLY A 61 29.12 20.71 -5.94
CA GLY A 61 30.01 20.90 -4.80
C GLY A 61 29.31 20.85 -3.42
N ALA A 62 28.04 20.41 -3.37
CA ALA A 62 27.19 20.43 -2.19
C ALA A 62 27.10 19.05 -1.50
N GLN A 63 28.24 18.38 -1.31
CA GLN A 63 28.31 17.01 -0.77
C GLN A 63 27.64 16.86 0.62
N SER A 64 27.74 17.89 1.46
CA SER A 64 27.15 17.90 2.82
C SER A 64 25.62 17.85 2.81
N PHE A 65 24.95 18.19 1.71
CA PHE A 65 23.48 18.18 1.60
C PHE A 65 22.92 16.89 1.00
N THR A 66 23.78 15.94 0.60
CA THR A 66 23.37 14.69 -0.06
C THR A 66 22.41 13.86 0.78
N GLY A 67 22.69 13.70 2.08
CA GLY A 67 21.85 12.94 3.00
C GLY A 67 20.48 13.58 3.22
N SER A 68 20.42 14.90 3.42
CA SER A 68 19.13 15.59 3.60
C SER A 68 18.28 15.56 2.33
N ALA A 69 18.90 15.73 1.17
CA ALA A 69 18.22 15.68 -0.12
C ALA A 69 17.67 14.27 -0.42
N SER A 70 18.43 13.22 -0.14
CA SER A 70 18.00 11.84 -0.38
C SER A 70 16.84 11.42 0.51
N VAL A 71 16.88 11.76 1.80
CA VAL A 71 15.77 11.49 2.72
C VAL A 71 14.48 12.20 2.28
N LEU A 72 14.59 13.47 1.86
CA LEU A 72 13.44 14.24 1.40
C LEU A 72 12.80 13.63 0.15
N ALA A 73 13.62 13.21 -0.82
CA ALA A 73 13.16 12.56 -2.05
C ALA A 73 12.48 11.21 -1.76
N ILE A 74 13.05 10.41 -0.85
CA ILE A 74 12.47 9.12 -0.47
C ILE A 74 11.10 9.30 0.20
N LEU A 75 10.99 10.23 1.14
CA LEU A 75 9.74 10.44 1.89
C LEU A 75 8.61 11.04 1.03
N ARG A 76 8.94 11.97 0.12
CA ARG A 76 7.93 12.68 -0.67
C ARG A 76 7.48 11.92 -1.91
N GLU A 77 8.37 11.18 -2.54
CA GLU A 77 8.10 10.59 -3.86
C GLU A 77 8.20 9.08 -3.82
N ALA A 78 9.35 8.55 -3.42
CA ALA A 78 9.62 7.11 -3.56
C ALA A 78 8.71 6.25 -2.68
N ALA A 79 8.55 6.60 -1.40
CA ALA A 79 7.73 5.85 -0.46
C ALA A 79 6.26 5.74 -0.89
N PRO A 80 5.55 6.85 -1.23
CA PRO A 80 4.16 6.75 -1.66
C PRO A 80 4.01 6.05 -3.01
N ILE A 81 4.97 6.21 -3.94
CA ILE A 81 4.94 5.51 -5.24
C ILE A 81 5.07 4.00 -5.05
N VAL A 82 6.06 3.54 -4.30
CA VAL A 82 6.28 2.10 -4.03
C VAL A 82 5.09 1.51 -3.29
N CYS A 83 4.57 2.21 -2.29
CA CYS A 83 3.39 1.77 -1.54
C CYS A 83 2.15 1.64 -2.44
N ALA A 84 1.87 2.64 -3.28
CA ALA A 84 0.74 2.61 -4.21
C ALA A 84 0.85 1.47 -5.23
N LEU A 85 2.03 1.27 -5.82
CA LEU A 85 2.27 0.21 -6.79
C LEU A 85 2.06 -1.19 -6.18
N LEU A 86 2.54 -1.42 -4.96
CA LEU A 86 2.45 -2.75 -4.36
C LEU A 86 1.08 -3.06 -3.77
N ILE A 87 0.37 -2.06 -3.25
CA ILE A 87 -1.02 -2.25 -2.85
C ILE A 87 -1.90 -2.51 -4.07
N SER A 88 -1.69 -1.77 -5.17
CA SER A 88 -2.42 -2.01 -6.42
C SER A 88 -2.08 -3.38 -7.02
N GLY A 89 -0.82 -3.79 -6.98
CA GLY A 89 -0.33 -5.05 -7.56
C GLY A 89 -0.65 -6.25 -6.67
N ALA A 90 0.11 -6.43 -5.60
CA ALA A 90 0.02 -7.61 -4.73
C ALA A 90 -1.26 -7.61 -3.88
N GLY A 91 -1.57 -6.49 -3.24
CA GLY A 91 -2.79 -6.36 -2.43
C GLY A 91 -4.07 -6.51 -3.27
N GLY A 92 -4.13 -5.81 -4.40
CA GLY A 92 -5.26 -5.87 -5.34
C GLY A 92 -5.47 -7.26 -5.92
N SER A 93 -4.39 -7.95 -6.32
CA SER A 93 -4.47 -9.33 -6.82
C SER A 93 -4.97 -10.30 -5.76
N ALA A 94 -4.52 -10.17 -4.52
CA ALA A 94 -4.98 -11.01 -3.41
C ALA A 94 -6.47 -10.82 -3.11
N ILE A 95 -6.95 -9.56 -3.12
CA ILE A 95 -8.36 -9.25 -2.92
C ILE A 95 -9.22 -9.78 -4.07
N CYS A 96 -8.74 -9.63 -5.31
CA CYS A 96 -9.40 -10.14 -6.51
C CYS A 96 -9.51 -11.67 -6.47
N ALA A 97 -8.43 -12.36 -6.10
CA ALA A 97 -8.43 -13.82 -5.96
C ALA A 97 -9.41 -14.30 -4.88
N ASP A 98 -9.46 -13.63 -3.72
CA ASP A 98 -10.40 -13.99 -2.66
C ASP A 98 -11.87 -13.77 -3.08
N LEU A 99 -12.19 -12.61 -3.70
CA LEU A 99 -13.53 -12.36 -4.24
C LEU A 99 -13.90 -13.34 -5.36
N GLY A 100 -12.96 -13.66 -6.25
CA GLY A 100 -13.15 -14.64 -7.33
C GLY A 100 -13.46 -16.03 -6.78
N SER A 101 -12.74 -16.46 -5.74
CA SER A 101 -12.99 -17.75 -5.08
C SER A 101 -14.38 -17.85 -4.47
N ARG A 102 -14.88 -16.76 -3.87
CA ARG A 102 -16.23 -16.67 -3.30
C ARG A 102 -17.31 -16.64 -4.37
N LYS A 103 -17.00 -16.06 -5.54
CA LYS A 103 -17.89 -16.10 -6.70
C LYS A 103 -18.02 -17.50 -7.27
N ILE A 104 -16.91 -18.24 -7.40
CA ILE A 104 -16.91 -19.64 -7.89
C ILE A 104 -17.68 -20.57 -6.94
N ARG A 105 -17.67 -20.26 -5.63
CA ARG A 105 -18.44 -20.98 -4.60
C ARG A 105 -19.90 -20.51 -4.48
N GLU A 106 -20.35 -19.61 -5.35
CA GLU A 106 -21.69 -18.98 -5.33
C GLU A 106 -22.07 -18.27 -4.02
N GLU A 107 -21.10 -17.99 -3.13
CA GLU A 107 -21.36 -17.31 -1.86
C GLU A 107 -21.90 -15.89 -2.06
N ILE A 108 -21.40 -15.20 -3.09
CA ILE A 108 -21.84 -13.84 -3.43
C ILE A 108 -23.29 -13.84 -3.90
N ASP A 109 -23.66 -14.81 -4.74
CA ASP A 109 -25.02 -14.93 -5.28
C ASP A 109 -26.01 -15.35 -4.19
N ALA A 110 -25.60 -16.24 -3.29
CA ALA A 110 -26.39 -16.61 -2.12
C ALA A 110 -26.72 -15.40 -1.24
N MET A 111 -25.78 -14.47 -1.03
CA MET A 111 -26.05 -13.25 -0.26
C MET A 111 -27.05 -12.33 -0.95
N GLU A 112 -27.00 -12.21 -2.28
CA GLU A 112 -27.95 -11.39 -3.04
C GLU A 112 -29.37 -11.96 -2.93
N VAL A 113 -29.54 -13.28 -3.00
CA VAL A 113 -30.84 -13.96 -2.82
C VAL A 113 -31.39 -13.77 -1.39
N LEU A 114 -30.50 -13.71 -0.39
CA LEU A 114 -30.86 -13.43 1.00
C LEU A 114 -31.16 -11.94 1.27
N GLY A 115 -31.13 -11.07 0.25
CA GLY A 115 -31.36 -9.64 0.38
C GLY A 115 -30.22 -8.90 1.10
N VAL A 116 -29.05 -9.53 1.25
CA VAL A 116 -27.88 -8.92 1.88
C VAL A 116 -27.00 -8.29 0.81
N SER A 117 -26.75 -6.99 0.88
CA SER A 117 -25.91 -6.30 -0.10
C SER A 117 -24.44 -6.77 -0.02
N PRO A 118 -23.89 -7.42 -1.08
CA PRO A 118 -22.51 -7.92 -1.07
C PRO A 118 -21.49 -6.78 -1.01
N LEU A 119 -21.81 -5.63 -1.61
CA LEU A 119 -20.94 -4.46 -1.63
C LEU A 119 -20.61 -3.95 -0.22
N ALA A 120 -21.62 -3.84 0.64
CA ALA A 120 -21.47 -3.34 2.01
C ALA A 120 -20.73 -4.32 2.91
N ARG A 121 -20.92 -5.63 2.70
CA ARG A 121 -20.38 -6.69 3.57
C ARG A 121 -19.00 -7.17 3.15
N LEU A 122 -18.69 -7.24 1.85
CA LEU A 122 -17.41 -7.75 1.35
C LEU A 122 -16.44 -6.64 0.94
N VAL A 123 -16.92 -5.63 0.20
CA VAL A 123 -16.04 -4.64 -0.45
C VAL A 123 -15.68 -3.50 0.51
N ALA A 124 -16.66 -2.94 1.23
CA ALA A 124 -16.45 -1.82 2.14
C ALA A 124 -15.37 -2.06 3.24
N PRO A 125 -15.38 -3.17 4.00
CA PRO A 125 -14.34 -3.41 5.01
C PRO A 125 -12.95 -3.61 4.40
N ARG A 126 -12.85 -4.22 3.21
CA ARG A 126 -11.56 -4.44 2.52
C ARG A 126 -10.92 -3.14 2.05
N VAL A 127 -11.72 -2.22 1.50
CA VAL A 127 -11.20 -0.91 1.07
C VAL A 127 -10.69 -0.11 2.26
N LEU A 128 -11.39 -0.11 3.39
CA LEU A 128 -10.93 0.53 4.62
C LEU A 128 -9.67 -0.13 5.19
N ALA A 129 -9.60 -1.47 5.13
CA ALA A 129 -8.40 -2.21 5.49
C ALA A 129 -7.20 -1.83 4.60
N CYS A 130 -7.37 -1.76 3.27
CA CYS A 130 -6.33 -1.30 2.34
C CYS A 130 -5.85 0.11 2.63
N MET A 131 -6.77 1.06 2.87
CA MET A 131 -6.41 2.44 3.20
C MET A 131 -5.57 2.50 4.47
N THR A 132 -5.98 1.78 5.51
CA THR A 132 -5.27 1.74 6.79
C THR A 132 -3.90 1.10 6.64
N VAL A 133 -3.83 -0.08 6.00
CA VAL A 133 -2.58 -0.81 5.74
C VAL A 133 -1.64 0.02 4.87
N GLY A 134 -2.15 0.79 3.91
CA GLY A 134 -1.32 1.66 3.07
C GLY A 134 -0.62 2.76 3.83
N VAL A 135 -1.29 3.38 4.81
CA VAL A 135 -0.64 4.38 5.68
C VAL A 135 0.50 3.73 6.47
N PHE A 136 0.28 2.56 7.05
CA PHE A 136 1.31 1.84 7.81
C PHE A 136 2.47 1.35 6.94
N LEU A 137 2.18 0.80 5.76
CA LEU A 137 3.20 0.36 4.79
C LEU A 137 4.05 1.53 4.32
N ASN A 138 3.45 2.69 4.03
CA ASN A 138 4.21 3.87 3.63
C ASN A 138 5.23 4.30 4.70
N GLY A 139 4.84 4.23 5.98
CA GLY A 139 5.75 4.45 7.10
C GLY A 139 6.90 3.43 7.13
N MET A 140 6.60 2.15 6.94
CA MET A 140 7.61 1.10 6.89
C MET A 140 8.59 1.28 5.71
N VAL A 141 8.08 1.56 4.50
CA VAL A 141 8.89 1.85 3.31
C VAL A 141 9.80 3.04 3.54
N SER A 142 9.28 4.09 4.17
CA SER A 142 10.07 5.29 4.48
C SER A 142 11.27 4.95 5.36
N VAL A 143 11.08 4.14 6.41
CA VAL A 143 12.17 3.72 7.30
C VAL A 143 13.18 2.84 6.57
N VAL A 144 12.71 1.82 5.86
CA VAL A 144 13.59 0.87 5.13
C VAL A 144 14.34 1.57 4.00
N GLY A 145 13.68 2.45 3.25
CA GLY A 145 14.26 3.22 2.16
C GLY A 145 15.33 4.20 2.63
N VAL A 146 15.09 4.89 3.75
CA VAL A 146 16.09 5.79 4.34
C VAL A 146 17.28 5.00 4.90
N MET A 147 17.05 3.88 5.58
CA MET A 147 18.14 3.01 6.04
C MET A 147 18.98 2.47 4.88
N GLY A 148 18.33 2.03 3.80
CA GLY A 148 19.00 1.62 2.57
C GLY A 148 19.82 2.75 1.96
N GLY A 149 19.23 3.93 1.78
CA GLY A 149 19.93 5.10 1.25
C GLY A 149 21.13 5.54 2.11
N TYR A 150 21.01 5.48 3.43
CA TYR A 150 22.10 5.79 4.37
C TYR A 150 23.28 4.82 4.22
N PHE A 151 22.99 3.51 4.15
CA PHE A 151 24.02 2.49 3.99
C PHE A 151 24.85 2.72 2.72
N PHE A 152 24.19 3.02 1.60
CA PHE A 152 24.86 3.31 0.34
C PHE A 152 25.61 4.65 0.34
N ASN A 153 25.06 5.70 0.95
CA ASN A 153 25.73 7.00 1.00
C ASN A 153 26.99 7.00 1.87
N VAL A 154 27.05 6.17 2.93
CA VAL A 154 28.20 6.12 3.84
C VAL A 154 29.27 5.10 3.42
N ILE A 155 28.86 3.96 2.85
CA ILE A 155 29.80 2.86 2.56
C ILE A 155 30.39 2.96 1.15
N LEU A 156 29.64 3.51 0.18
CA LEU A 156 30.04 3.53 -1.23
C LEU A 156 30.54 4.91 -1.70
N GLN A 157 30.35 5.97 -0.92
CA GLN A 157 30.62 7.36 -1.34
C GLN A 157 31.69 8.04 -0.50
#